data_AF-A0A970GLA6-F1
#
_entry.id   AF-A0A970GLA6-F1
#
_cell.length_a   1.000
_cell.length_b   1.000
_cell.length_c   1.000
_cell.angle_alpha   90.00
_cell.angle_beta   90.00
_cell.angle_gamma   90.00
#
_symmetry.space_group_name_H-M   'P 1'
#
loop_
_entity.id
_entity.type
_entity.pdbx_description
1 polymer ?
#
loop_
_entity_poly.entity_id
_entity_poly.type
_entity_poly.pdbx_seq_one_letter_code
_entity_poly.pdbx_strand_id
1 'polypeptide(L)' 'MSSLILKVPEHFGIDEGEAKMTLAAGLFKKGKLTLGQAAELVGLSKRAFMELLAMYDAEFIHYSEDELDNDLTNARNHSR' A
#
# COMPACT_ATOMS: atom_id res chain seq x y z
N MET A 1 3.41 11.39 22.52
CA MET A 1 3.81 11.00 21.15
C MET A 1 5.29 11.27 20.98
N SER A 2 6.01 10.40 20.29
CA SER A 2 7.45 10.53 20.04
C SER A 2 7.66 10.88 18.57
N SER A 3 8.64 11.72 18.25
CA SER A 3 8.97 12.05 16.86
C SER A 3 10.07 11.13 16.32
N LEU A 4 9.95 10.75 15.04
CA LEU A 4 10.98 10.05 14.27
C LEU A 4 11.48 11.01 13.19
N ILE A 5 12.79 11.25 13.15
CA ILE A 5 13.42 12.08 12.11
C ILE A 5 14.29 11.15 11.26
N LEU A 6 14.00 11.11 9.96
CA LEU A 6 14.76 10.34 8.98
C LEU A 6 15.56 11.29 8.10
N LYS A 7 16.86 11.02 7.94
CA LYS A 7 17.68 11.66 6.92
C LYS A 7 17.70 10.77 5.69
N VAL A 8 17.16 11.28 4.59
CA VAL A 8 17.14 10.58 3.30
C VAL A 8 18.11 11.24 2.33
N PRO A 9 18.61 10.52 1.30
CA PRO A 9 19.42 11.12 0.24
C PRO A 9 18.67 12.25 -0.49
N GLU A 10 19.39 13.27 -0.97
CA GLU A 10 18.74 14.42 -1.65
C GLU A 10 17.99 14.04 -2.94
N HIS A 11 18.41 12.95 -3.59
CA HIS A 11 17.79 12.42 -4.80
C HIS A 11 16.68 11.39 -4.51
N PHE A 12 16.25 11.27 -3.26
CA PHE A 12 15.31 10.22 -2.85
C PHE A 12 13.89 10.42 -3.42
N GLY A 13 13.54 11.64 -3.84
CA GLY A 13 12.37 11.92 -4.67
C GLY A 13 11.00 11.66 -4.04
N ILE A 14 10.93 11.16 -2.81
CA ILE A 14 9.70 10.89 -2.06
C ILE A 14 9.26 12.15 -1.31
N ASP A 15 7.95 12.43 -1.28
CA ASP A 15 7.41 13.44 -0.39
C ASP A 15 7.11 12.88 1.01
N GLU A 16 6.87 13.78 1.97
CA GLU A 16 6.60 13.39 3.36
C GLU A 16 5.31 12.55 3.50
N GLY A 17 4.28 12.84 2.71
CA GLY A 17 3.01 12.12 2.72
C GLY A 17 3.17 10.70 2.21
N GLU A 18 3.88 10.53 1.09
CA GLU A 18 4.20 9.22 0.53
C GLU A 18 5.03 8.40 1.52
N ALA A 19 6.09 8.99 2.11
CA ALA A 19 6.90 8.32 3.13
C ALA A 19 6.08 7.88 4.36
N LYS A 20 5.18 8.73 4.85
CA LYS A 20 4.26 8.38 5.96
C LYS A 20 3.29 7.27 5.56
N MET A 21 2.75 7.30 4.34
CA MET A 21 1.84 6.27 3.85
C MET A 21 2.55 4.92 3.75
N THR A 22 3.73 4.86 3.14
CA THR A 22 4.52 3.63 3.03
C THR A 22 4.83 3.06 4.42
N LEU A 23 5.21 3.90 5.38
CA LEU A 23 5.50 3.47 6.74
C LEU A 23 4.24 2.98 7.47
N ALA A 24 3.13 3.71 7.38
CA ALA A 24 1.86 3.34 7.98
C ALA A 24 1.35 2.00 7.46
N ALA A 25 1.32 1.82 6.13
CA ALA A 25 0.91 0.59 5.47
C ALA A 25 1.80 -0.59 5.89
N GLY A 26 3.13 -0.42 5.82
CA GLY A 26 4.09 -1.47 6.18
C GLY A 26 3.99 -1.89 7.64
N LEU A 27 3.83 -0.95 8.57
CA LEU A 27 3.69 -1.25 9.99
C LEU A 27 2.32 -1.85 10.35
N PHE A 28 1.25 -1.43 9.67
CA PHE A 28 -0.07 -2.05 9.81
C PHE A 28 -0.05 -3.51 9.36
N LYS A 29 0.50 -3.81 8.18
CA LYS A 29 0.65 -5.18 7.65
C LYS A 29 1.46 -6.08 8.59
N LYS A 30 2.48 -5.53 9.25
CA LYS A 30 3.29 -6.23 10.25
C LYS A 30 2.61 -6.37 11.63
N GLY A 31 1.38 -5.88 11.78
CA GLY A 31 0.64 -5.89 13.04
C GLY A 31 1.24 -4.98 14.13
N LYS A 32 2.14 -4.06 13.76
CA LYS A 32 2.79 -3.12 14.70
C LYS A 32 1.95 -1.89 14.97
N LEU A 33 1.14 -1.48 14.00
CA LEU A 33 0.11 -0.46 14.17
C LEU A 33 -1.27 -1.08 13.99
N THR A 34 -2.21 -0.66 14.83
CA THR A 34 -3.63 -0.89 14.55
C THR A 34 -4.07 -0.02 13.37
N LEU A 35 -5.20 -0.37 12.73
CA LEU A 35 -5.78 0.44 11.64
C LEU A 35 -5.97 1.91 12.06
N GLY A 36 -6.37 2.17 13.30
CA GLY A 36 -6.55 3.52 13.84
C GLY A 36 -5.25 4.28 13.97
N GLN A 37 -4.21 3.66 14.52
CA GLN A 37 -2.91 4.29 14.68
C GLN A 37 -2.22 4.55 13.33
N ALA A 38 -2.38 3.63 12.37
CA ALA A 38 -1.87 3.82 11.02
C ALA A 38 -2.59 4.98 10.31
N ALA A 39 -3.91 5.07 10.42
CA ALA A 39 -4.68 6.19 9.88
C ALA A 39 -4.30 7.53 10.54
N GLU A 40 -4.09 7.56 11.85
CA GLU A 40 -3.63 8.75 12.58
C GLU A 40 -2.24 9.20 12.13
N LEU A 41 -1.32 8.26 11.86
CA LEU A 41 0.04 8.56 11.40
C LEU A 41 0.06 9.35 10.08
N VAL A 42 -0.91 9.11 9.20
CA VAL A 42 -1.06 9.78 7.90
C VAL A 42 -2.13 10.89 7.92
N GLY A 43 -2.72 11.19 9.08
CA GLY A 43 -3.74 12.24 9.21
C GLY A 43 -5.07 11.92 8.53
N LEU A 44 -5.42 10.64 8.41
CA LEU A 44 -6.65 10.18 7.75
C LEU A 44 -7.65 9.56 8.72
N SER A 45 -8.91 9.48 8.27
CA SER A 45 -9.89 8.61 8.92
C SER A 45 -9.55 7.13 8.68
N LYS A 46 -10.00 6.24 9.57
CA LYS A 46 -9.82 4.77 9.40
C LYS A 46 -10.33 4.27 8.06
N ARG A 47 -11.47 4.79 7.59
CA ARG A 47 -12.08 4.43 6.30
C ARG A 47 -11.19 4.87 5.14
N ALA A 48 -10.79 6.14 5.12
CA ALA A 48 -9.94 6.68 4.06
C ALA A 48 -8.58 5.99 3.99
N PHE A 49 -7.98 5.67 5.13
CA PHE A 49 -6.74 4.87 5.16
C PHE A 49 -6.94 3.47 4.58
N MET A 50 -8.06 2.80 4.88
CA MET A 50 -8.35 1.47 4.34
C MET A 50 -8.55 1.49 2.82
N GLU A 51 -9.25 2.51 2.31
CA GLU A 51 -9.45 2.70 0.86
C GLU A 51 -8.11 2.91 0.14
N LEU A 52 -7.25 3.80 0.66
CA LEU A 52 -5.94 4.04 0.08
C LEU A 52 -5.01 2.84 0.22
N LEU A 53 -5.04 2.12 1.35
CA LEU A 53 -4.24 0.92 1.55
C LEU A 53 -4.58 -0.15 0.50
N ALA A 54 -5.85 -0.32 0.16
CA ALA A 54 -6.26 -1.26 -0.87
C ALA A 54 -5.73 -0.88 -2.27
N MET A 55 -5.73 0.42 -2.60
CA MET A 55 -5.14 0.93 -3.85
C MET A 55 -3.63 0.74 -3.88
N TYR A 56 -2.95 1.09 -2.79
CA TYR A 56 -1.50 0.95 -2.64
C TYR A 56 -1.07 -0.52 -2.75
N ASP A 57 -1.85 -1.46 -2.19
CA ASP A 57 -1.59 -2.90 -2.31
C ASP A 57 -1.84 -3.43 -3.73
N ALA A 58 -2.83 -2.89 -4.44
CA ALA A 58 -3.07 -3.25 -5.84
C ALA A 58 -1.90 -2.83 -6.75
N GLU A 59 -1.22 -1.73 -6.45
CA GLU A 59 0.00 -1.32 -7.17
C GLU A 59 1.17 -2.30 -6.94
N PHE A 60 1.24 -2.99 -5.80
CA PHE A 60 2.24 -4.04 -5.55
C PHE A 60 1.93 -5.35 -6.28
N ILE A 61 0.67 -5.60 -6.66
CA ILE A 61 0.32 -6.73 -7.51
C ILE A 61 0.67 -6.32 -8.95
N HIS A 62 1.93 -6.51 -9.31
CA HIS A 62 2.35 -6.51 -10.70
C HIS A 62 1.73 -7.71 -11.38
N TYR A 63 0.62 -7.48 -12.08
CA TYR A 63 0.01 -8.46 -12.94
C TYR A 63 0.55 -8.24 -14.36
N SER A 64 1.39 -9.15 -14.82
CA SER A 64 1.99 -9.05 -16.15
C SER A 64 0.95 -9.27 -17.26
N GLU A 65 1.22 -8.77 -18.46
CA GLU A 65 0.37 -9.05 -19.64
C GLU A 65 0.25 -10.57 -19.87
N ASP A 66 1.33 -11.31 -19.65
CA ASP A 66 1.37 -12.77 -19.80
C ASP A 66 0.49 -13.48 -18.74
N GLU A 67 0.50 -13.02 -17.49
CA GLU A 67 -0.36 -13.57 -16.42
C GLU A 67 -1.84 -13.31 -16.72
N LEU A 68 -2.17 -12.12 -17.23
CA LEU A 68 -3.52 -11.76 -17.65
C LEU A 68 -4.03 -12.64 -18.79
N ASP A 69 -3.21 -12.84 -19.82
CA ASP A 69 -3.55 -13.68 -20.96
C ASP A 69 -3.75 -15.15 -20.56
N ASN A 70 -2.94 -15.64 -19.62
CA ASN A 70 -3.07 -16.99 -19.10
C ASN A 70 -4.37 -17.19 -18.32
N ASP A 71 -4.71 -16.26 -17.42
CA ASP A 71 -5.96 -16.34 -16.66
C ASP A 71 -7.20 -16.17 -17.53
N LEU A 72 -7.16 -15.30 -18.56
CA LEU A 72 -8.21 -15.21 -19.58
C LEU A 72 -8.40 -16.55 -20.31
N THR A 73 -7.30 -17.23 -20.64
CA THR A 73 -7.32 -18.53 -21.31
C THR A 73 -7.93 -19.60 -20.40
N ASN A 74 -7.50 -19.65 -19.14
CA ASN A 74 -8.03 -20.57 -18.14
C ASN A 74 -9.53 -20.34 -17.89
N ALA A 75 -9.96 -19.08 -17.73
CA ALA A 75 -11.36 -18.74 -17.54
C ALA A 75 -12.25 -19.17 -18.73
N ARG A 76 -11.78 -18.98 -19.97
CA ARG A 76 -12.49 -19.44 -21.19
C ARG A 76 -12.60 -20.96 -21.28
N ASN A 77 -11.57 -21.68 -20.85
CA ASN A 77 -11.55 -23.14 -20.88
C ASN A 77 -12.47 -23.77 -19.83
N HIS A 78 -12.70 -23.07 -18.72
CA HIS A 78 -13.53 -23.52 -17.61
C HIS A 78 -14.95 -22.93 -17.58
N SER A 79 -15.33 -22.10 -18.56
CA SER A 79 -16.69 -21.54 -18.68
C SER A 79 -17.64 -22.39 -19.52
N ARG A 80 -17.39 -23.70 -19.68
CA ARG A 80 -18.25 -24.66 -20.42
C ARG A 80 -18.88 -25.68 -19.49
#